data_AF-A0A6A4WP88-F1
#
_entry.id   AF-A0A6A4WP88-F1
#
_cell.length_a   1.000
_cell.length_b   1.000
_cell.length_c   1.000
_cell.angle_alpha   90.00
_cell.angle_beta   90.00
_cell.angle_gamma   90.00
#
_symmetry.space_group_name_H-M   'P 1'
#
loop_
_entity.id
_entity.type
_entity.pdbx_description
1 polymer ?
#
loop_
_entity_poly.entity_id
_entity_poly.type
_entity_poly.pdbx_seq_one_letter_code
_entity_poly.pdbx_strand_id
1 'polypeptide(L)'
;MTSDDQFLMFQIPAVFKLSAKMSVSSIYLLDSKGKVLISRNYRGDIEPSVIDKFMPLLMDREEEGNMSPIIQTSGCTFMYIKHSNVYVVSTTRKNANVSLVFVFLHRLVQVFEHYFKELEEESLRDNFVIVYELLDELNDFGFPQTT
;
A
#
# COMPACT_ATOMS: atom_id res chain seq x y z
N MET A 1 11.48 -33.88 -10.63
CA MET A 1 11.39 -33.38 -9.24
C MET A 1 12.44 -34.14 -8.44
N THR A 2 13.64 -33.59 -8.38
CA THR A 2 14.75 -34.10 -7.57
C THR A 2 15.02 -33.10 -6.46
N SER A 3 15.21 -33.63 -5.27
CA SER A 3 15.02 -33.00 -3.97
C SER A 3 16.08 -31.97 -3.57
N ASP A 4 16.95 -31.56 -4.49
CA ASP A 4 18.10 -30.68 -4.19
C ASP A 4 17.84 -29.21 -4.56
N ASP A 5 16.87 -28.91 -5.44
CA ASP A 5 16.46 -27.53 -5.74
C ASP A 5 15.52 -26.92 -4.68
N GLN A 6 15.10 -27.71 -3.67
CA GLN A 6 14.41 -27.22 -2.49
C GLN A 6 15.35 -26.65 -1.42
N PHE A 7 16.66 -26.82 -1.56
CA PHE A 7 17.62 -26.54 -0.47
C PHE A 7 18.14 -25.09 -0.43
N LEU A 8 17.91 -24.28 -1.48
CA LEU A 8 18.26 -22.85 -1.50
C LEU A 8 17.12 -21.93 -1.02
N MET A 9 15.97 -22.48 -0.64
CA MET A 9 14.86 -21.75 0.00
C MET A 9 15.05 -21.56 1.52
N PHE A 10 16.25 -21.83 2.04
CA PHE A 10 16.61 -21.64 3.44
C PHE A 10 17.65 -20.53 3.60
N GLN A 11 17.17 -19.28 3.72
CA GLN A 11 17.62 -18.37 4.79
C GLN A 11 16.64 -17.19 4.97
N ILE A 12 15.33 -17.45 5.06
CA ILE A 12 14.39 -16.48 5.65
C ILE A 12 13.91 -17.11 6.96
N PRO A 13 14.12 -16.47 8.14
CA PRO A 13 13.69 -17.02 9.41
C PRO A 13 12.19 -17.35 9.39
N ALA A 14 11.85 -18.60 9.71
CA ALA A 14 10.48 -19.14 9.72
C ALA A 14 9.49 -18.38 10.62
N VAL A 15 9.95 -17.39 11.39
CA VAL A 15 9.14 -16.50 12.22
C VAL A 15 8.23 -15.60 11.36
N PHE A 16 8.58 -15.29 10.10
CA PHE A 16 7.81 -14.38 9.24
C PHE A 16 6.81 -15.05 8.29
N LYS A 17 6.89 -16.37 8.07
CA LYS A 17 5.86 -17.14 7.33
C LYS A 17 4.54 -17.28 8.11
N LEU A 18 4.50 -16.83 9.37
CA LEU A 18 3.36 -16.93 10.26
C LEU A 18 2.62 -15.59 10.44
N SER A 19 2.15 -14.98 9.34
CA SER A 19 1.03 -14.02 9.45
C SER A 19 0.25 -13.94 8.14
N ALA A 20 -0.58 -14.95 7.89
CA ALA A 20 -1.67 -14.90 6.90
C ALA A 20 -2.73 -13.79 7.18
N LYS A 21 -2.43 -12.81 8.03
CA LYS A 21 -3.25 -11.64 8.40
C LYS A 21 -2.75 -10.32 7.81
N MET A 22 -1.71 -10.35 6.97
CA MET A 22 -1.43 -9.25 6.05
C MET A 22 -2.32 -9.39 4.82
N SER A 23 -3.12 -8.37 4.56
CA SER A 23 -3.98 -8.39 3.38
C SER A 23 -4.17 -6.99 2.85
N VAL A 24 -3.06 -6.35 2.46
CA VAL A 24 -3.16 -5.24 1.51
C VAL A 24 -3.65 -5.84 0.19
N SER A 25 -4.81 -5.41 -0.28
CA SER A 25 -5.34 -5.84 -1.58
C SER A 25 -4.77 -4.99 -2.70
N SER A 26 -4.66 -3.69 -2.47
CA SER A 26 -4.12 -2.73 -3.44
C SER A 26 -3.50 -1.53 -2.74
N ILE A 27 -2.52 -0.92 -3.40
CA ILE A 27 -1.90 0.35 -3.02
C ILE A 27 -2.22 1.39 -4.09
N TYR A 28 -2.56 2.59 -3.67
CA TYR A 28 -2.79 3.75 -4.52
C TYR A 28 -1.94 4.91 -4.01
N LEU A 29 -1.30 5.62 -4.94
CA LEU A 29 -0.66 6.91 -4.71
C LEU A 29 -1.51 7.95 -5.40
N LEU A 30 -2.08 8.87 -4.62
CA LEU A 30 -2.96 9.93 -5.12
C LEU A 30 -2.31 11.29 -4.93
N ASP A 31 -2.64 12.24 -5.82
CA ASP A 31 -2.32 13.65 -5.59
C ASP A 31 -3.21 14.27 -4.50
N SER A 32 -3.00 15.55 -4.21
CA SER A 32 -3.75 16.30 -3.20
C SER A 32 -5.23 16.45 -3.52
N LYS A 33 -5.64 16.22 -4.77
CA LYS A 33 -7.03 16.29 -5.25
C LYS A 33 -7.70 14.91 -5.32
N GLY A 34 -6.96 13.84 -5.02
CA GLY A 34 -7.45 12.47 -5.05
C GLY A 34 -7.35 11.79 -6.41
N LYS A 35 -6.66 12.40 -7.38
CA LYS A 35 -6.38 11.76 -8.67
C LYS A 35 -5.35 10.65 -8.45
N VAL A 36 -5.64 9.47 -8.98
CA VAL A 36 -4.71 8.33 -8.97
C VAL A 36 -3.50 8.66 -9.85
N LEU A 37 -2.31 8.71 -9.24
CA LEU A 37 -1.02 8.80 -9.93
C LEU A 37 -0.49 7.41 -10.25
N ILE A 38 -0.52 6.52 -9.27
CA ILE A 38 -0.11 5.11 -9.39
C ILE A 38 -1.13 4.24 -8.67
N SER A 39 -1.45 3.10 -9.26
CA SER A 39 -2.24 2.05 -8.61
C SER A 39 -1.59 0.69 -8.85
N ARG A 40 -1.54 -0.11 -7.78
CA ARG A 40 -1.05 -1.49 -7.84
C ARG A 40 -2.01 -2.42 -7.12
N ASN A 41 -2.58 -3.38 -7.86
CA ASN A 41 -3.48 -4.39 -7.33
C ASN A 41 -2.73 -5.72 -7.18
N TYR A 42 -2.58 -6.19 -5.95
CA TYR A 42 -1.83 -7.41 -5.64
C TYR A 42 -2.72 -8.66 -5.62
N ARG A 43 -4.03 -8.50 -5.37
CA ARG A 43 -4.94 -9.62 -5.08
C ARG A 43 -6.06 -9.80 -6.10
N GLY A 44 -6.36 -8.76 -6.88
CA GLY A 44 -7.48 -8.75 -7.82
C GLY A 44 -8.85 -8.87 -7.15
N ASP A 45 -8.93 -8.75 -5.83
CA ASP A 45 -10.15 -9.03 -5.10
C ASP A 45 -11.04 -7.77 -5.01
N ILE A 46 -10.45 -6.58 -4.93
CA ILE A 46 -11.19 -5.31 -4.91
C ILE A 46 -11.21 -4.67 -6.30
N GLU A 47 -12.38 -4.17 -6.70
CA GLU A 47 -12.54 -3.43 -7.95
C GLU A 47 -11.77 -2.09 -7.89
N PRO A 48 -10.97 -1.74 -8.91
CA PRO A 48 -10.19 -0.50 -8.90
C PRO A 48 -11.02 0.78 -8.70
N SER A 49 -12.28 0.79 -9.18
CA SER A 49 -13.22 1.91 -9.04
C SER A 49 -13.59 2.24 -7.59
N VAL A 50 -13.26 1.37 -6.63
CA VAL A 50 -13.49 1.64 -5.20
C VAL A 50 -12.75 2.90 -4.74
N ILE A 51 -11.60 3.22 -5.35
CA ILE A 51 -10.74 4.32 -4.94
C ILE A 51 -11.42 5.68 -5.15
N ASP A 52 -12.35 5.78 -6.09
CA ASP A 52 -13.10 7.00 -6.39
C ASP A 52 -13.98 7.45 -5.21
N LYS A 53 -14.28 6.53 -4.28
CA LYS A 53 -15.02 6.82 -3.05
C LYS A 53 -14.15 7.41 -1.95
N PHE A 54 -12.82 7.25 -2.02
CA PHE A 54 -11.92 7.60 -0.92
C PHE A 54 -11.94 9.10 -0.61
N MET A 55 -11.72 9.96 -1.62
CA MET A 55 -11.59 11.40 -1.38
C MET A 55 -12.90 12.04 -0.90
N PRO A 56 -14.09 11.73 -1.47
CA PRO A 56 -15.36 12.21 -0.92
C PRO A 56 -15.56 11.80 0.55
N LEU A 57 -15.33 10.52 0.88
CA LEU A 57 -15.47 10.04 2.26
C LEU A 57 -14.50 10.73 3.23
N LEU A 58 -13.29 11.04 2.78
CA LEU A 58 -12.31 11.76 3.59
C LEU A 58 -12.77 13.20 3.86
N MET A 59 -13.31 13.89 2.85
CA MET A 59 -13.83 15.25 2.98
C MET A 59 -15.04 15.29 3.93
N ASP A 60 -15.99 14.36 3.79
CA ASP A 60 -17.14 14.27 4.70
C ASP A 60 -16.68 14.11 6.17
N ARG A 61 -15.67 13.26 6.41
CA ARG A 61 -15.09 13.06 7.76
C ARG A 61 -14.39 14.29 8.30
N GLU A 62 -13.74 15.06 7.43
CA GLU A 62 -13.08 16.32 7.80
C GLU A 62 -14.11 17.38 8.20
N GLU A 63 -15.21 17.51 7.47
CA GLU A 63 -16.32 18.42 7.80
C GLU A 63 -17.00 18.06 9.12
N GLU A 64 -17.15 16.76 9.41
CA GLU A 64 -17.68 16.25 10.69
C GLU A 64 -16.68 16.39 11.86
N GLY A 65 -15.42 16.77 11.60
CA GLY A 65 -14.36 16.81 12.61
C GLY A 65 -13.92 15.41 13.10
N ASN A 66 -14.27 14.35 12.38
CA ASN A 66 -14.00 12.95 12.73
C ASN A 66 -12.84 12.37 11.91
N MET A 67 -11.68 12.99 12.06
CA MET A 67 -10.46 12.60 11.36
C MET A 67 -9.96 11.24 11.87
N SER A 68 -9.89 10.26 10.97
CA SER A 68 -9.34 8.94 11.26
C SER A 68 -8.53 8.45 10.06
N PRO A 69 -7.32 7.91 10.25
CA PRO A 69 -6.50 7.38 9.16
C PRO A 69 -7.06 6.09 8.56
N ILE A 70 -8.23 5.63 9.06
CA ILE A 70 -8.95 4.45 8.61
C ILE A 70 -10.38 4.85 8.27
N ILE A 71 -10.76 4.64 7.02
CA ILE A 71 -12.12 4.85 6.53
C ILE A 71 -12.69 3.47 6.17
N GLN A 72 -13.71 3.05 6.91
CA GLN A 72 -14.40 1.78 6.67
C GLN A 72 -15.70 2.02 5.93
N THR A 73 -15.95 1.19 4.93
CA THR A 73 -17.21 1.10 4.19
C THR A 73 -17.71 -0.35 4.22
N SER A 74 -18.94 -0.60 3.77
CA SER A 74 -19.52 -1.95 3.73
C SER A 74 -18.72 -2.95 2.90
N GLY A 75 -17.97 -2.48 1.89
CA GLY A 75 -17.26 -3.33 0.94
C GLY A 75 -15.74 -3.16 0.92
N CYS A 76 -15.17 -2.23 1.69
CA CYS A 76 -13.74 -1.92 1.68
C CYS A 76 -13.32 -1.11 2.91
N THR A 77 -12.14 -1.41 3.44
CA THR A 77 -11.43 -0.57 4.40
C THR A 77 -10.29 0.13 3.70
N PHE A 78 -10.28 1.46 3.76
CA PHE A 78 -9.16 2.31 3.37
C PHE A 78 -8.30 2.61 4.59
N MET A 79 -7.00 2.42 4.47
CA MET A 79 -5.99 2.87 5.43
C MET A 79 -5.06 3.80 4.68
N TYR A 80 -4.86 5.01 5.16
CA TYR A 80 -4.08 6.00 4.42
C TYR A 80 -3.13 6.79 5.31
N ILE A 81 -2.04 7.24 4.71
CA ILE A 81 -1.20 8.29 5.26
C ILE A 81 -1.10 9.41 4.23
N LYS A 82 -0.92 10.63 4.71
CA LYS A 82 -0.63 11.80 3.88
C LYS A 82 0.83 12.17 4.12
N HIS A 83 1.61 12.24 3.04
CA HIS A 83 2.98 12.72 3.06
C HIS A 83 3.09 13.85 2.04
N SER A 84 3.38 15.06 2.51
CA SER A 84 3.34 16.27 1.68
C SER A 84 1.99 16.40 0.95
N ASN A 85 2.01 16.41 -0.39
CA ASN A 85 0.83 16.51 -1.24
C ASN A 85 0.38 15.16 -1.82
N VAL A 86 0.92 14.04 -1.31
CA VAL A 86 0.63 12.69 -1.78
C VAL A 86 -0.14 11.90 -0.71
N TYR A 87 -1.24 11.29 -1.11
CA TYR A 87 -1.93 10.28 -0.30
C TYR A 87 -1.44 8.90 -0.67
N VAL A 88 -0.94 8.15 0.31
CA VAL A 88 -0.57 6.74 0.17
C VAL A 88 -1.70 5.92 0.81
N VAL A 89 -2.48 5.25 -0.03
CA VAL A 89 -3.73 4.58 0.37
C VAL A 89 -3.59 3.08 0.15
N SER A 90 -3.94 2.31 1.17
CA SER A 90 -4.09 0.87 1.14
C SER A 90 -5.56 0.48 1.26
N THR A 91 -5.99 -0.49 0.46
CA THR A 91 -7.35 -1.04 0.53
C THR A 91 -7.33 -2.50 0.97
N THR A 92 -8.31 -2.92 1.76
CA THR A 92 -8.53 -4.32 2.13
C THR A 92 -10.00 -4.65 2.34
N ARG A 93 -10.38 -5.91 2.08
CA ARG A 93 -11.70 -6.48 2.47
C ARG A 93 -11.63 -7.43 3.64
N LYS A 94 -10.44 -7.73 4.13
CA LYS A 94 -10.25 -8.68 5.22
C LYS A 94 -9.91 -7.92 6.50
N ASN A 95 -10.01 -8.62 7.62
CA ASN A 95 -9.51 -8.12 8.90
C ASN A 95 -7.97 -8.13 8.88
N ALA A 96 -7.38 -7.10 8.28
CA ALA A 96 -5.95 -6.92 8.18
C ALA A 96 -5.36 -6.44 9.51
N ASN A 97 -4.10 -6.80 9.80
CA ASN A 97 -3.35 -6.17 10.87
C ASN A 97 -3.04 -4.72 10.50
N VAL A 98 -3.87 -3.80 11.00
CA VAL A 98 -3.80 -2.35 10.72
C VAL A 98 -2.42 -1.77 11.04
N SER A 99 -1.84 -2.11 12.21
CA SER A 99 -0.53 -1.59 12.61
C SER A 99 0.55 -1.94 11.59
N LEU A 100 0.49 -3.16 11.06
CA LEU A 100 1.46 -3.65 10.09
C LEU A 100 1.29 -2.99 8.72
N VAL A 101 0.04 -2.70 8.32
CA VAL A 101 -0.23 -1.90 7.11
C VAL A 101 0.37 -0.51 7.26
N PHE A 102 0.17 0.19 8.38
CA PHE A 102 0.74 1.52 8.57
C PHE A 102 2.27 1.52 8.59
N VAL A 103 2.90 0.54 9.26
CA VAL A 103 4.36 0.37 9.22
C VAL A 103 4.83 0.21 7.77
N PHE A 104 4.14 -0.58 6.97
CA PHE A 104 4.45 -0.73 5.56
C PHE A 104 4.27 0.57 4.76
N LEU A 105 3.16 1.31 4.93
CA LEU A 105 2.96 2.57 4.20
C LEU A 105 4.04 3.60 4.54
N HIS A 106 4.44 3.71 5.81
CA HIS A 106 5.54 4.58 6.21
C HIS A 106 6.89 4.11 5.65
N ARG A 107 7.15 2.80 5.61
CA ARG A 107 8.35 2.24 4.98
C ARG A 107 8.38 2.54 3.48
N LEU A 108 7.24 2.44 2.80
CA LEU A 108 7.12 2.75 1.38
C LEU A 108 7.47 4.22 1.10
N VAL A 109 6.97 5.14 1.93
CA VAL A 109 7.36 6.56 1.85
C VAL A 109 8.85 6.74 2.03
N GLN A 110 9.45 6.12 3.06
CA GLN A 110 10.90 6.22 3.30
C GLN A 110 11.74 5.70 2.11
N VAL A 111 11.31 4.61 1.47
CA VAL A 111 11.99 4.08 0.29
C VAL A 111 11.86 5.07 -0.86
N PHE A 112 10.66 5.60 -1.14
CA PHE A 112 10.51 6.59 -2.19
C PHE A 112 11.31 7.87 -1.94
N GLU A 113 11.36 8.38 -0.71
CA GLU A 113 12.22 9.51 -0.36
C GLU A 113 13.72 9.19 -0.54
N HIS A 114 14.14 7.95 -0.27
CA HIS A 114 15.52 7.55 -0.51
C HIS A 114 15.89 7.56 -2.01
N TYR A 115 15.00 7.08 -2.88
CA TYR A 115 15.24 7.01 -4.33
C TYR A 115 15.04 8.36 -5.03
N PHE A 116 14.01 9.12 -4.65
CA PHE A 116 13.61 10.34 -5.35
C PHE A 116 14.02 11.63 -4.63
N LYS A 117 14.59 11.53 -3.42
CA LYS A 117 14.89 12.64 -2.49
C LYS A 117 13.64 13.29 -1.89
N GLU A 118 12.63 13.55 -2.73
CA GLU A 118 11.35 14.11 -2.32
C GLU A 118 10.19 13.31 -2.96
N LEU A 119 9.22 12.91 -2.13
CA LEU A 119 8.02 12.22 -2.59
C LEU A 119 6.92 13.23 -2.93
N GLU A 120 6.81 13.54 -4.21
CA GLU A 120 5.79 14.43 -4.76
C GLU A 120 5.21 13.93 -6.09
N GLU A 121 4.21 14.64 -6.61
CA GLU A 121 3.50 14.28 -7.84
C GLU A 121 4.44 14.18 -9.05
N GLU A 122 5.39 15.10 -9.17
CA GLU A 122 6.38 15.12 -10.26
C GLU A 122 7.31 13.91 -10.16
N SER A 123 7.92 13.66 -8.99
CA SER A 123 8.75 12.48 -8.74
C SER A 123 8.07 11.16 -9.11
N LEU A 124 6.79 11.00 -8.77
CA LEU A 124 6.03 9.79 -9.11
C LEU A 124 5.74 9.65 -10.61
N ARG A 125 5.45 10.77 -11.29
CA ARG A 125 5.13 10.76 -12.73
C ARG A 125 6.36 10.53 -13.58
N ASP A 126 7.48 11.16 -13.24
CA ASP A 126 8.71 11.07 -14.01
C ASP A 126 9.40 9.72 -13.83
N ASN A 127 9.21 9.07 -12.67
CA ASN A 127 9.85 7.81 -12.30
C ASN A 127 8.87 6.62 -12.23
N PHE A 128 7.75 6.67 -12.95
CA PHE A 128 6.67 5.67 -12.82
C PHE A 128 7.16 4.21 -12.98
N VAL A 129 8.15 3.95 -13.84
CA VAL A 129 8.75 2.61 -14.02
C VAL A 129 9.38 2.12 -12.71
N ILE A 130 10.25 2.93 -12.10
CA ILE A 130 10.91 2.61 -10.83
C ILE A 130 9.89 2.45 -9.71
N VAL A 131 8.84 3.30 -9.68
CA VAL A 131 7.78 3.17 -8.68
C VAL A 131 7.10 1.80 -8.78
N TYR A 132 6.78 1.32 -9.98
CA TYR A 132 6.20 -0.01 -10.17
C TYR A 132 7.15 -1.14 -9.77
N GLU A 133 8.43 -1.03 -10.11
CA GLU A 133 9.45 -2.01 -9.70
C GLU A 133 9.57 -2.09 -8.17
N LEU A 134 9.66 -0.95 -7.48
CA LEU A 134 9.73 -0.88 -6.02
C LEU A 134 8.46 -1.42 -5.37
N LEU A 135 7.28 -1.13 -5.92
CA LEU A 135 6.02 -1.68 -5.41
C LEU A 135 5.98 -3.20 -5.50
N ASP A 136 6.48 -3.77 -6.60
CA ASP A 136 6.54 -5.21 -6.81
C ASP A 136 7.62 -5.89 -5.95
N GLU A 137 8.76 -5.24 -5.71
CA GLU A 137 9.82 -5.75 -4.85
C GLU A 137 9.42 -5.72 -3.36
N LEU A 138 8.85 -4.60 -2.92
CA LEU A 138 8.49 -4.40 -1.52
C LEU A 138 7.26 -5.21 -1.10
N ASN A 139 6.48 -5.72 -2.05
CA ASN A 139 5.24 -6.41 -1.76
C ASN A 139 5.00 -7.59 -2.69
N ASP A 140 5.37 -8.78 -2.21
CA ASP A 140 5.01 -10.03 -2.86
C ASP A 140 3.65 -10.52 -2.33
N PHE A 141 2.63 -10.51 -3.19
CA PHE A 141 1.29 -11.03 -2.92
C PHE A 141 0.56 -10.43 -1.68
N GLY A 142 0.84 -9.18 -1.33
CA GLY A 142 0.25 -8.52 -0.15
C GLY A 142 1.09 -8.65 1.13
N PHE A 143 2.30 -9.20 1.04
CA PHE A 143 3.26 -9.33 2.12
C PHE A 143 4.45 -8.38 1.91
N PRO A 144 4.55 -7.31 2.73
CA PRO A 144 5.76 -6.51 2.88
C PRO A 144 7.02 -7.36 3.03
N GLN A 145 7.93 -7.24 2.06
CA GLN A 145 9.26 -7.83 2.14
C GLN A 145 10.17 -6.90 2.95
N THR A 146 11.07 -7.49 3.74
CA THR A 146 12.04 -6.72 4.52
C THR A 146 13.24 -6.45 3.63
N THR A 147 13.26 -5.30 2.96
CA THR A 147 14.47 -4.75 2.33
C THR A 147 14.98 -3.59 3.18
#